data_AF-A0A518DFB8-F1
#
_entry.id   AF-A0A518DFB8-F1
#
_cell.length_a   1.000
_cell.length_b   1.000
_cell.length_c   1.000
_cell.angle_alpha   90.00
_cell.angle_beta   90.00
_cell.angle_gamma   90.00
#
_symmetry.space_group_name_H-M   'P 1'
#
loop_
_entity.id
_entity.type
_entity.pdbx_description
1 polymer ?
#
loop_
_entity_poly.entity_id
_entity_poly.type
_entity_poly.pdbx_seq_one_letter_code
_entity_poly.pdbx_strand_id
1 'polypeptide(L)'
;MQTRLKKGVRNLFGGKALEAACKSRPKRFLTPFASSRAGISLVEVLISMGILALGLLGVAAIFPVGGHYVQAGDTYDSADAVAQAALADAAARGWLNPSNWVACERGDSTLSRPTSGATPLPAGQIATKWRTRFALPFDYGLQIDLARGLTPAQLNHLNGSAYVIDPLAVANAALFSGTNMSSNIQASNIPITARGAGFSSAAWAPWTTSVLTWPVHRMSIATLDNDNTAPFFEYYPLGKRQAESICISSDDLALEVPDDPARPIQQRLSVFGGVAVQRQSKGEFSWMLSVAPSSNVERNALALDPTAFDYEVSAVVFRGRQLGDVSLLRASERVVSARVISRGVGGGELLLERTPTSVSGEPAEDPFLQLRKGQYVMLVGPRPGSTPAAPAVFLAWYRVTAVEVPSNTPIGGLTPNPLTQRIVSLRGPDWPWFPGAVLDLTNTNQLSNDLRVGIFPGVVGVHTRTMRLTSGTAWGD
;
A
#
# COMPACT_ATOMS: atom_id res chain seq x y z
N MET A 1 -16.46 39.53 -8.72
CA MET A 1 -16.66 39.87 -7.29
C MET A 1 -15.32 39.68 -6.58
N GLN A 2 -14.47 40.72 -6.61
CA GLN A 2 -13.12 40.72 -6.06
C GLN A 2 -12.99 41.95 -5.16
N THR A 3 -12.74 41.75 -3.88
CA THR A 3 -12.38 42.81 -2.92
C THR A 3 -11.36 42.22 -1.94
N ARG A 4 -10.10 42.64 -2.07
CA ARG A 4 -9.42 43.60 -1.18
C ARG A 4 -9.42 43.19 0.29
N LEU A 5 -8.25 42.79 0.80
CA LEU A 5 -7.78 43.15 2.14
C LEU A 5 -6.24 43.12 2.20
N LYS A 6 -5.67 44.34 2.23
CA LYS A 6 -4.28 44.67 2.58
C LYS A 6 -4.29 45.29 3.99
N LYS A 7 -3.13 45.22 4.68
CA LYS A 7 -2.73 45.80 5.98
C LYS A 7 -3.04 44.87 7.18
N GLY A 8 -2.13 44.59 8.11
CA GLY A 8 -0.76 45.05 8.36
C GLY A 8 -0.49 45.07 9.87
N VAL A 9 0.63 44.52 10.34
CA VAL A 9 1.19 44.71 11.71
C VAL A 9 2.69 44.46 11.59
N ARG A 10 3.57 45.44 11.37
CA ARG A 10 4.23 46.37 12.32
C ARG A 10 4.89 45.71 13.54
N ASN A 11 6.21 45.60 13.44
CA ASN A 11 7.23 46.05 14.41
C ASN A 11 7.06 45.67 15.89
N LEU A 12 7.76 44.62 16.31
CA LEU A 12 8.15 44.38 17.71
C LEU A 12 9.63 43.94 17.77
N PHE A 13 10.55 44.81 17.35
CA PHE A 13 11.93 44.74 17.80
C PHE A 13 12.28 46.09 18.40
N GLY A 14 11.91 46.22 19.68
CA GLY A 14 12.28 47.34 20.52
C GLY A 14 13.77 47.30 20.80
N GLY A 15 14.49 48.27 20.26
CA GLY A 15 15.80 48.64 20.76
C GLY A 15 15.66 49.25 22.16
N LYS A 16 16.50 48.80 23.08
CA LYS A 16 16.92 49.60 24.23
C LYS A 16 18.41 49.87 24.09
N ALA A 17 18.67 51.15 23.88
CA ALA A 17 19.97 51.75 23.91
C ALA A 17 20.38 52.05 25.38
N LEU A 18 21.69 52.10 25.57
CA LEU A 18 22.44 52.94 26.52
C LEU A 18 22.21 52.69 28.02
N GLU A 19 23.22 52.11 28.66
CA GLU A 19 23.80 52.80 29.82
C GLU A 19 25.32 52.61 29.89
N ALA A 20 25.99 53.75 29.99
CA ALA A 20 27.42 53.90 30.02
C ALA A 20 27.96 53.66 31.43
N ALA A 21 29.02 52.86 31.54
CA ALA A 21 29.89 52.87 32.72
C ALA A 21 31.35 52.79 32.28
N CYS A 22 31.90 53.98 32.01
CA CYS A 22 33.33 54.25 31.99
C CYS A 22 33.92 53.88 33.36
N LYS A 23 34.60 52.72 33.45
CA LYS A 23 35.50 52.41 34.57
C LYS A 23 36.92 52.27 34.05
N SER A 24 37.75 53.13 34.61
CA SER A 24 39.14 53.40 34.33
C SER A 24 40.00 52.13 34.27
N ARG A 25 40.84 52.07 33.23
CA ARG A 25 41.95 51.13 33.09
C ARG A 25 43.03 51.45 34.12
N PRO A 26 43.38 50.55 35.06
CA PRO A 26 44.70 50.59 35.68
C PRO A 26 45.73 50.05 34.67
N LYS A 27 46.69 50.89 34.29
CA LYS A 27 47.93 50.47 33.62
C LYS A 27 48.70 49.58 34.60
N ARG A 28 48.53 48.25 34.50
CA ARG A 28 49.41 47.29 35.18
C ARG A 28 50.64 47.05 34.31
N PHE A 29 51.74 47.57 34.86
CA PHE A 29 53.13 47.20 34.65
C PHE A 29 53.37 45.89 33.87
N LEU A 30 54.04 46.04 32.74
CA LEU A 30 54.81 45.00 32.09
C LEU A 30 55.94 44.57 33.03
N THR A 31 55.75 43.50 33.79
CA THR A 31 56.84 42.73 34.37
C THR A 31 57.25 41.66 33.36
N PRO A 32 58.53 41.59 32.93
CA PRO A 32 59.01 40.53 32.07
C PRO A 32 59.10 39.26 32.93
N PHE A 33 58.05 38.42 32.89
CA PHE A 33 58.17 37.07 33.42
C PHE A 33 59.14 36.32 32.52
N ALA A 34 60.28 35.97 33.11
CA ALA A 34 61.27 35.09 32.54
C ALA A 34 60.58 33.87 31.92
N SER A 35 61.02 33.54 30.71
CA SER A 35 60.69 32.33 29.94
C SER A 35 60.99 31.08 30.77
N SER A 36 60.07 30.72 31.66
CA SER A 36 60.03 29.40 32.26
C SER A 36 59.60 28.44 31.16
N ARG A 37 60.50 27.56 30.74
CA ARG A 37 60.20 26.47 29.81
C ARG A 37 59.15 25.58 30.49
N ALA A 38 57.88 25.85 30.23
CA ALA A 38 56.77 25.01 30.67
C ALA A 38 56.93 23.67 29.96
N GLY A 39 57.47 22.67 30.67
CA GLY A 39 57.45 21.30 30.20
C GLY A 39 56.01 20.88 30.03
N ILE A 40 55.60 20.55 28.80
CA ILE A 40 54.32 19.93 28.50
C ILE A 40 54.23 18.66 29.35
N SER A 41 53.24 18.58 30.24
CA SER A 41 53.11 17.39 31.08
C SER A 41 52.66 16.20 30.24
N LEU A 42 53.20 15.02 30.51
CA LEU A 42 52.79 13.78 29.83
C LEU A 42 51.29 13.50 29.99
N VAL A 43 50.71 13.92 31.12
CA VAL A 43 49.26 13.84 31.39
C VAL A 43 48.46 14.69 30.41
N GLU A 44 48.93 15.90 30.09
CA GLU A 44 48.26 16.82 29.15
C GLU A 44 48.25 16.26 27.71
N VAL A 45 49.34 15.61 27.29
CA VAL A 45 49.41 14.92 26.00
C VAL A 45 48.46 13.72 25.97
N LEU A 46 48.41 12.92 27.03
CA LEU A 46 47.51 11.77 27.12
C LEU A 46 46.04 12.18 27.11
N ILE A 47 45.68 13.25 27.83
CA ILE A 47 44.30 13.79 27.80
C ILE A 47 43.98 14.32 26.40
N SER A 48 44.91 15.03 25.76
CA SER A 48 44.72 15.56 24.40
C SER A 48 44.55 14.44 23.38
N MET A 49 45.37 13.39 23.44
CA MET A 49 45.25 12.20 22.60
C MET A 49 43.94 11.45 22.88
N GLY A 50 43.51 11.38 24.15
CA GLY A 50 42.24 10.77 24.56
C GLY A 50 41.03 11.50 23.99
N ILE A 51 40.99 12.83 24.10
CA ILE A 51 39.91 13.65 23.53
C ILE A 51 39.89 13.53 22.00
N LEU A 52 41.06 13.55 21.35
CA LEU A 52 41.16 13.39 19.90
C LEU A 52 40.66 12.00 19.46
N ALA A 53 41.04 10.94 20.17
CA ALA A 53 40.59 9.58 19.88
C ALA A 53 39.07 9.44 20.03
N LEU A 54 38.48 10.00 21.10
CA LEU A 54 37.03 10.02 21.29
C LEU A 54 36.31 10.84 20.21
N GLY A 55 36.88 11.97 19.81
CA GLY A 55 36.35 12.80 18.71
C GLY A 55 36.34 12.06 17.38
N LEU A 56 37.44 11.40 17.01
CA LEU A 56 37.52 10.60 15.79
C LEU A 56 36.60 9.38 15.83
N LEU A 57 36.48 8.71 16.98
CA LEU A 57 35.53 7.59 17.16
C LEU A 57 34.08 8.06 16.97
N GLY A 58 33.74 9.24 17.50
CA GLY A 58 32.42 9.85 17.33
C GLY A 58 32.09 10.13 15.86
N VAL A 59 33.03 10.69 15.10
CA VAL A 59 32.84 10.93 13.65
C VAL A 59 32.74 9.61 12.88
N ALA A 60 33.58 8.63 13.21
CA ALA A 60 33.54 7.31 12.57
C ALA A 60 32.20 6.59 12.79
N ALA A 61 31.58 6.75 13.96
CA ALA A 61 30.27 6.17 14.28
C ALA A 61 29.10 6.81 13.49
N ILE A 62 29.26 8.04 12.99
CA ILE A 62 28.23 8.72 12.20
C ILE A 62 28.17 8.18 10.76
N PHE A 63 29.27 7.72 10.18
CA PHE A 63 29.29 7.31 8.76
C PHE A 63 28.33 6.16 8.42
N PRO A 64 28.26 5.05 9.19
CA PRO A 64 27.32 3.97 8.88
C PRO A 64 25.85 4.43 8.99
N VAL A 65 25.57 5.29 9.97
CA VAL A 65 24.21 5.83 10.21
C VAL A 65 23.82 6.79 9.09
N GLY A 66 24.72 7.69 8.71
CA GLY A 66 24.52 8.60 7.58
C GLY A 66 24.30 7.86 6.27
N GLY A 67 25.13 6.83 6.00
CA GLY A 67 24.97 5.97 4.82
C GLY A 67 23.61 5.27 4.76
N HIS A 68 23.14 4.72 5.87
CA HIS A 68 21.82 4.10 5.95
C HIS A 68 20.68 5.10 5.67
N TYR A 69 20.74 6.33 6.21
CA TYR A 69 19.72 7.35 5.95
C TYR A 69 19.73 7.87 4.52
N VAL A 70 20.91 8.00 3.91
CA VAL A 70 21.03 8.37 2.49
C VAL A 70 20.42 7.29 1.61
N GLN A 71 20.77 6.02 1.82
CA GLN A 71 20.19 4.89 1.06
C GLN A 71 18.68 4.77 1.23
N ALA A 72 18.18 5.02 2.44
CA ALA A 72 16.74 5.07 2.69
C ALA A 72 16.08 6.23 1.94
N GLY A 73 16.69 7.42 1.96
CA GLY A 73 16.26 8.58 1.18
C GLY A 73 16.17 8.27 -0.32
N ASP A 74 17.24 7.75 -0.91
CA ASP A 74 17.30 7.36 -2.33
C ASP A 74 16.19 6.35 -2.69
N THR A 75 15.90 5.42 -1.77
CA THR A 75 14.81 4.44 -1.96
C THR A 75 13.44 5.12 -2.00
N TYR A 76 13.18 6.10 -1.12
CA TYR A 76 11.91 6.81 -1.09
C TYR A 76 11.74 7.73 -2.30
N ASP A 77 12.81 8.43 -2.70
CA ASP A 77 12.79 9.30 -3.87
C ASP A 77 12.56 8.50 -5.16
N SER A 78 13.23 7.35 -5.28
CA SER A 78 12.99 6.41 -6.39
C SER A 78 11.57 5.86 -6.36
N ALA A 79 11.06 5.48 -5.18
CA ALA A 79 9.70 4.96 -5.06
C ALA A 79 8.63 5.98 -5.44
N ASP A 80 8.78 7.26 -5.08
CA ASP A 80 7.83 8.31 -5.47
C ASP A 80 7.88 8.59 -6.98
N ALA A 81 9.08 8.66 -7.57
CA ALA A 81 9.24 8.79 -9.02
C ALA A 81 8.57 7.63 -9.77
N VAL A 82 8.79 6.39 -9.32
CA VAL A 82 8.15 5.19 -9.90
C VAL A 82 6.63 5.23 -9.72
N ALA A 83 6.13 5.68 -8.57
CA ALA A 83 4.69 5.75 -8.32
C ALA A 83 4.00 6.75 -9.25
N GLN A 84 4.60 7.93 -9.47
CA GLN A 84 4.09 8.94 -10.40
C GLN A 84 4.15 8.45 -11.85
N ALA A 85 5.26 7.82 -12.25
CA ALA A 85 5.43 7.24 -13.58
C ALA A 85 4.42 6.11 -13.84
N ALA A 86 4.22 5.21 -12.87
CA ALA A 86 3.24 4.12 -12.94
C ALA A 86 1.82 4.64 -13.13
N LEU A 87 1.45 5.69 -12.40
CA LEU A 87 0.12 6.31 -12.51
C LEU A 87 -0.07 6.99 -13.87
N ALA A 88 0.96 7.68 -14.38
CA ALA A 88 0.93 8.28 -15.71
C ALA A 88 0.84 7.22 -16.82
N ASP A 89 1.60 6.14 -16.71
CA ASP A 89 1.57 5.01 -17.65
C ASP A 89 0.22 4.30 -17.63
N ALA A 90 -0.33 4.06 -16.44
CA ALA A 90 -1.66 3.47 -16.28
C ALA A 90 -2.77 4.33 -16.91
N ALA A 91 -2.69 5.66 -16.75
CA ALA A 91 -3.61 6.58 -17.41
C ALA A 91 -3.43 6.57 -18.93
N ALA A 92 -2.19 6.65 -19.42
CA ALA A 92 -1.87 6.68 -20.85
C ALA A 92 -2.29 5.39 -21.58
N ARG A 93 -2.14 4.23 -20.93
CA ARG A 93 -2.55 2.93 -21.47
C ARG A 93 -4.03 2.62 -21.28
N GLY A 94 -4.79 3.50 -20.64
CA GLY A 94 -6.21 3.25 -20.34
C GLY A 94 -6.43 2.09 -19.37
N TRP A 95 -5.45 1.79 -18.50
CA TRP A 95 -5.57 0.76 -17.46
C TRP A 95 -6.54 1.16 -16.37
N LEU A 96 -6.79 2.45 -16.20
CA LEU A 96 -7.79 2.98 -15.30
C LEU A 96 -9.22 2.83 -15.83
N ASN A 97 -9.39 2.39 -17.08
CA ASN A 97 -10.71 2.09 -17.64
C ASN A 97 -11.20 0.71 -17.14
N PRO A 98 -12.29 0.64 -16.36
CA PRO A 98 -12.82 -0.62 -15.84
C PRO A 98 -13.23 -1.62 -16.92
N SER A 99 -13.45 -1.19 -18.17
CA SER A 99 -13.72 -2.11 -19.29
C SER A 99 -12.54 -3.00 -19.67
N ASN A 100 -11.33 -2.59 -19.30
CA ASN A 100 -10.10 -3.33 -19.54
C ASN A 100 -9.71 -4.25 -18.38
N TRP A 101 -10.39 -4.18 -17.23
CA TRP A 101 -10.03 -5.04 -16.10
C TRP A 101 -10.53 -6.46 -16.33
N VAL A 102 -9.85 -7.46 -15.76
CA VAL A 102 -10.30 -8.85 -15.74
C VAL A 102 -10.34 -9.31 -14.30
N ALA A 103 -11.51 -9.78 -13.88
CA ALA A 103 -11.74 -10.36 -12.56
C ALA A 103 -11.77 -11.88 -12.64
N CYS A 104 -11.46 -12.55 -11.54
CA CYS A 104 -11.78 -13.97 -11.41
C CYS A 104 -13.28 -14.08 -11.19
N GLU A 105 -14.01 -14.64 -12.15
CA GLU A 105 -15.42 -14.94 -11.94
C GLU A 105 -15.55 -16.06 -10.92
N ARG A 106 -16.31 -15.79 -9.86
CA ARG A 106 -16.68 -16.81 -8.88
C ARG A 106 -17.90 -17.54 -9.42
N GLY A 107 -17.71 -18.79 -9.85
CA GLY A 107 -18.84 -19.64 -10.22
C GLY A 107 -19.66 -19.97 -8.97
N ASP A 108 -20.64 -19.13 -8.65
CA ASP A 108 -21.60 -19.44 -7.59
C ASP A 108 -22.61 -20.42 -8.17
N SER A 109 -22.60 -21.68 -7.71
CA SER A 109 -23.46 -22.75 -8.23
C SER A 109 -24.96 -22.49 -8.04
N THR A 110 -25.32 -21.47 -7.26
CA THR A 110 -26.71 -21.08 -6.96
C THR A 110 -27.26 -20.05 -7.94
N LEU A 111 -26.40 -19.25 -8.60
CA LEU A 111 -26.80 -18.39 -9.72
C LEU A 111 -26.84 -19.23 -11.00
N SER A 112 -27.74 -20.22 -11.01
CA SER A 112 -28.09 -20.94 -12.22
C SER A 112 -28.56 -19.92 -13.26
N ARG A 113 -27.68 -19.63 -14.22
CA ARG A 113 -28.01 -18.86 -15.42
C ARG A 113 -29.33 -19.43 -15.96
N PRO A 114 -30.36 -18.61 -16.22
CA PRO A 114 -31.62 -19.11 -16.75
C PRO A 114 -31.35 -19.59 -18.19
N THR A 115 -30.91 -20.83 -18.32
CA THR A 115 -30.90 -21.54 -19.57
C THR A 115 -32.34 -21.96 -19.83
N SER A 116 -33.07 -21.09 -20.52
CA SER A 116 -34.19 -21.53 -21.34
C SER A 116 -33.65 -22.53 -22.36
N GLY A 117 -33.65 -23.81 -22.00
CA GLY A 117 -33.48 -24.94 -22.93
C GLY A 117 -32.10 -25.59 -23.05
N ALA A 118 -31.05 -25.15 -22.34
CA ALA A 118 -29.79 -25.89 -22.34
C ALA A 118 -29.85 -27.03 -21.32
N THR A 119 -29.63 -28.25 -21.81
CA THR A 119 -29.46 -29.46 -20.99
C THR A 119 -28.50 -29.19 -19.83
N PRO A 120 -28.82 -29.61 -18.60
CA PRO A 120 -27.97 -29.36 -17.44
C PRO A 120 -26.56 -29.87 -17.73
N LEU A 121 -25.60 -28.95 -17.73
CA LEU A 121 -24.19 -29.32 -17.75
C LEU A 121 -23.96 -30.23 -16.53
N PRO A 122 -23.29 -31.38 -16.68
CA PRO A 122 -23.05 -32.30 -15.57
C PRO A 122 -22.39 -31.53 -14.42
N ALA A 123 -22.91 -31.73 -13.20
CA ALA A 123 -22.69 -30.93 -11.99
C ALA A 123 -21.25 -30.95 -11.41
N GLY A 124 -20.21 -31.14 -12.23
CA GLY A 124 -18.82 -31.29 -11.81
C GLY A 124 -17.85 -30.21 -12.30
N GLN A 125 -18.29 -29.20 -13.06
CA GLN A 125 -17.40 -28.15 -13.55
C GLN A 125 -17.99 -26.75 -13.33
N ILE A 126 -18.01 -26.33 -12.07
CA ILE A 126 -17.95 -24.90 -11.77
C ILE A 126 -16.60 -24.45 -12.32
N ALA A 127 -16.54 -23.73 -13.43
CA ALA A 127 -15.26 -23.36 -14.01
C ALA A 127 -14.93 -21.92 -13.59
N THR A 128 -14.23 -21.73 -12.47
CA THR A 128 -13.66 -20.43 -12.12
C THR A 128 -12.58 -20.11 -13.13
N LYS A 129 -12.88 -19.21 -14.04
CA LYS A 129 -11.99 -18.85 -15.14
C LYS A 129 -11.86 -17.33 -15.12
N TRP A 130 -10.63 -16.83 -15.23
CA TRP A 130 -10.35 -15.42 -15.47
C TRP A 130 -10.74 -15.08 -16.91
N ARG A 131 -12.04 -15.03 -17.21
CA ARG A 131 -12.56 -14.96 -18.60
C ARG A 131 -13.37 -13.74 -18.91
N THR A 132 -13.78 -13.02 -17.88
CA THR A 132 -14.71 -11.91 -18.02
C THR A 132 -13.97 -10.61 -17.84
N ARG A 133 -14.05 -9.73 -18.86
CA ARG A 133 -13.81 -8.28 -18.65
C ARG A 133 -14.62 -7.83 -17.45
N PHE A 134 -14.19 -6.84 -16.70
CA PHE A 134 -14.92 -6.39 -15.53
C PHE A 134 -16.16 -5.59 -15.96
N ALA A 135 -16.05 -4.59 -16.84
CA ALA A 135 -17.22 -3.75 -17.15
C ALA A 135 -18.35 -4.47 -17.91
N LEU A 136 -18.07 -5.41 -18.82
CA LEU A 136 -19.14 -6.07 -19.61
C LEU A 136 -20.11 -6.93 -18.77
N PRO A 137 -19.64 -7.85 -17.91
CA PRO A 137 -20.46 -8.55 -16.93
C PRO A 137 -20.71 -7.77 -15.65
N PHE A 138 -19.97 -6.70 -15.32
CA PHE A 138 -20.37 -5.85 -14.20
C PHE A 138 -21.56 -4.97 -14.58
N ASP A 139 -21.62 -4.38 -15.78
CA ASP A 139 -22.81 -3.69 -16.29
C ASP A 139 -23.95 -4.69 -16.57
N TYR A 140 -23.70 -5.74 -17.35
CA TYR A 140 -24.73 -6.76 -17.63
C TYR A 140 -25.20 -7.46 -16.35
N GLY A 141 -24.28 -7.77 -15.43
CA GLY A 141 -24.57 -8.32 -14.12
C GLY A 141 -25.36 -7.32 -13.28
N LEU A 142 -24.94 -6.06 -13.20
CA LEU A 142 -25.68 -5.02 -12.50
C LEU A 142 -27.09 -4.84 -13.09
N GLN A 143 -27.26 -4.81 -14.40
CA GLN A 143 -28.57 -4.71 -15.05
C GLN A 143 -29.44 -5.93 -14.80
N ILE A 144 -28.91 -7.15 -14.92
CA ILE A 144 -29.64 -8.39 -14.61
C ILE A 144 -29.99 -8.46 -13.13
N ASP A 145 -29.05 -8.13 -12.26
CA ASP A 145 -29.20 -8.27 -10.82
C ASP A 145 -30.18 -7.21 -10.30
N LEU A 146 -30.14 -5.99 -10.84
CA LEU A 146 -31.18 -4.99 -10.62
C LEU A 146 -32.53 -5.48 -11.15
N ALA A 147 -32.59 -6.09 -12.34
CA ALA A 147 -33.81 -6.68 -12.89
C ALA A 147 -34.34 -7.87 -12.06
N ARG A 148 -33.46 -8.59 -11.36
CA ARG A 148 -33.80 -9.65 -10.39
C ARG A 148 -34.15 -9.12 -9.01
N GLY A 149 -34.07 -7.81 -8.79
CA GLY A 149 -34.33 -7.19 -7.49
C GLY A 149 -33.29 -7.53 -6.43
N LEU A 150 -32.04 -7.82 -6.84
CA LEU A 150 -30.96 -8.02 -5.88
C LEU A 150 -30.74 -6.74 -5.06
N THR A 151 -30.56 -6.94 -3.77
CA THR A 151 -30.25 -5.86 -2.84
C THR A 151 -28.85 -5.31 -3.08
N PRO A 152 -28.56 -4.03 -2.75
CA PRO A 152 -27.22 -3.48 -2.81
C PRO A 152 -26.16 -4.26 -2.02
N ALA A 153 -26.55 -4.97 -0.96
CA ALA A 153 -25.69 -5.92 -0.25
C ALA A 153 -25.25 -7.08 -1.14
N GLN A 154 -26.17 -7.70 -1.88
CA GLN A 154 -25.86 -8.81 -2.79
C GLN A 154 -24.98 -8.35 -3.96
N LEU A 155 -25.20 -7.16 -4.48
CA LEU A 155 -24.33 -6.58 -5.52
C LEU A 155 -22.90 -6.33 -5.01
N ASN A 156 -22.77 -5.78 -3.80
CA ASN A 156 -21.48 -5.62 -3.11
C ASN A 156 -20.81 -6.95 -2.81
N HIS A 157 -21.60 -7.97 -2.49
CA HIS A 157 -21.10 -9.30 -2.21
C HIS A 157 -20.42 -9.93 -3.43
N LEU A 158 -21.03 -9.77 -4.62
CA LEU A 158 -20.53 -10.35 -5.85
C LEU A 158 -19.35 -9.58 -6.45
N ASN A 159 -19.39 -8.25 -6.37
CA ASN A 159 -18.45 -7.39 -7.09
C ASN A 159 -17.43 -6.69 -6.18
N GLY A 160 -17.58 -6.81 -4.86
CA GLY A 160 -16.82 -6.07 -3.85
C GLY A 160 -17.10 -4.58 -3.85
N SER A 161 -16.18 -3.83 -3.26
CA SER A 161 -16.33 -2.38 -3.03
C SER A 161 -15.08 -1.58 -3.37
N ALA A 162 -13.90 -2.21 -3.40
CA ALA A 162 -12.65 -1.60 -3.83
C ALA A 162 -11.86 -2.58 -4.71
N TYR A 163 -10.97 -2.03 -5.54
CA TYR A 163 -10.32 -2.80 -6.60
C TYR A 163 -8.82 -2.55 -6.58
N VAL A 164 -8.02 -3.60 -6.76
CA VAL A 164 -6.57 -3.50 -6.91
C VAL A 164 -6.16 -4.11 -8.24
N ILE A 165 -5.62 -3.28 -9.12
CA ILE A 165 -5.10 -3.70 -10.43
C ILE A 165 -3.67 -4.17 -10.22
N ASP A 166 -3.47 -5.48 -10.27
CA ASP A 166 -2.20 -6.15 -9.97
C ASP A 166 -1.94 -7.31 -10.94
N PRO A 167 -1.67 -7.02 -12.22
CA PRO A 167 -1.48 -8.05 -13.24
C PRO A 167 -0.32 -8.99 -12.90
N LEU A 168 0.70 -8.47 -12.22
CA LEU A 168 1.90 -9.21 -11.87
C LEU A 168 1.62 -10.30 -10.83
N ALA A 169 0.85 -10.02 -9.77
CA ALA A 169 0.46 -11.06 -8.82
C ALA A 169 -0.54 -12.04 -9.45
N VAL A 170 -1.51 -11.56 -10.25
CA VAL A 170 -2.45 -12.45 -10.95
C VAL A 170 -1.68 -13.41 -11.87
N ALA A 171 -0.74 -12.92 -12.67
CA ALA A 171 0.01 -13.76 -13.60
C ALA A 171 0.92 -14.80 -12.92
N ASN A 172 1.44 -14.48 -11.73
CA ASN A 172 2.24 -15.43 -10.93
C ASN A 172 1.36 -16.45 -10.20
N ALA A 173 0.21 -16.02 -9.67
CA ALA A 173 -0.73 -16.90 -8.99
C ALA A 173 -1.49 -17.83 -9.95
N ALA A 174 -1.82 -17.33 -11.14
CA ALA A 174 -2.66 -18.01 -12.13
C ALA A 174 -1.86 -18.98 -13.02
N LEU A 175 -0.76 -19.57 -12.54
CA LEU A 175 -0.03 -20.60 -13.28
C LEU A 175 -1.03 -21.66 -13.79
N PHE A 176 -1.26 -21.60 -15.10
CA PHE A 176 -2.32 -22.24 -15.88
C PHE A 176 -2.19 -23.78 -15.95
N SER A 177 -1.54 -24.42 -14.97
CA SER A 177 -1.50 -25.88 -14.86
C SER A 177 -2.85 -26.35 -14.32
N GLY A 178 -3.71 -26.80 -15.24
CA GLY A 178 -5.13 -27.02 -15.03
C GLY A 178 -5.57 -27.66 -13.70
N THR A 179 -6.76 -27.25 -13.26
CA THR A 179 -7.68 -27.86 -12.28
C THR A 179 -7.80 -27.28 -10.87
N ASN A 180 -6.83 -26.54 -10.29
CA ASN A 180 -7.00 -26.02 -8.92
C ASN A 180 -7.73 -24.67 -8.85
N MET A 181 -9.05 -24.69 -8.98
CA MET A 181 -9.92 -23.51 -8.86
C MET A 181 -9.75 -22.70 -7.56
N SER A 182 -9.36 -23.38 -6.48
CA SER A 182 -9.21 -22.77 -5.15
C SER A 182 -8.09 -21.74 -5.10
N SER A 183 -7.04 -21.89 -5.92
CA SER A 183 -5.92 -20.94 -5.99
C SER A 183 -6.34 -19.64 -6.67
N ASN A 184 -7.16 -19.73 -7.73
CA ASN A 184 -7.68 -18.57 -8.46
C ASN A 184 -8.59 -17.70 -7.58
N ILE A 185 -9.50 -18.31 -6.81
CA ILE A 185 -10.38 -17.59 -5.87
C ILE A 185 -9.56 -16.92 -4.76
N GLN A 186 -8.47 -17.54 -4.32
CA GLN A 186 -7.61 -16.89 -3.32
C GLN A 186 -6.89 -15.71 -3.94
N ALA A 187 -6.32 -15.90 -5.13
CA ALA A 187 -5.60 -14.86 -5.86
C ALA A 187 -6.45 -13.63 -6.19
N SER A 188 -7.78 -13.77 -6.28
CA SER A 188 -8.71 -12.66 -6.52
C SER A 188 -8.96 -11.77 -5.30
N ASN A 189 -8.46 -12.12 -4.13
CA ASN A 189 -8.57 -11.30 -2.92
C ASN A 189 -7.23 -10.65 -2.59
N ILE A 190 -7.25 -9.46 -2.01
CA ILE A 190 -6.05 -8.77 -1.53
C ILE A 190 -6.27 -8.15 -0.14
N PRO A 191 -5.51 -8.53 0.90
CA PRO A 191 -4.48 -9.57 0.90
C PRO A 191 -5.05 -10.96 0.59
N ILE A 192 -4.21 -11.86 0.08
CA ILE A 192 -4.63 -13.23 -0.24
C ILE A 192 -5.12 -14.01 1.00
N THR A 193 -4.60 -13.69 2.19
CA THR A 193 -5.05 -14.27 3.47
C THR A 193 -6.37 -13.68 3.99
N ALA A 194 -6.99 -12.74 3.28
CA ALA A 194 -8.29 -12.16 3.66
C ALA A 194 -9.39 -13.22 3.82
N ARG A 195 -9.24 -14.36 3.14
CA ARG A 195 -10.13 -15.51 3.30
C ARG A 195 -10.07 -16.03 4.74
N GLY A 196 -11.19 -15.93 5.45
CA GLY A 196 -11.27 -16.36 6.86
C GLY A 196 -10.87 -15.28 7.86
N ALA A 197 -10.69 -14.03 7.43
CA ALA A 197 -10.67 -12.89 8.34
C ALA A 197 -12.03 -12.77 9.04
N GLY A 198 -12.24 -13.50 10.13
CA GLY A 198 -13.53 -13.52 10.84
C GLY A 198 -13.95 -12.10 11.23
N PHE A 199 -15.23 -11.78 11.11
CA PHE A 199 -15.80 -10.46 11.40
C PHE A 199 -16.80 -10.57 12.54
N SER A 200 -16.85 -9.55 13.40
CA SER A 200 -17.73 -9.54 14.59
C SER A 200 -18.85 -8.52 14.46
N SER A 201 -18.61 -7.40 13.78
CA SER A 201 -19.60 -6.33 13.63
C SER A 201 -20.59 -6.61 12.52
N ALA A 202 -21.87 -6.34 12.78
CA ALA A 202 -22.94 -6.39 11.79
C ALA A 202 -22.71 -5.42 10.61
N ALA A 203 -21.85 -4.41 10.76
CA ALA A 203 -21.46 -3.52 9.67
C ALA A 203 -20.76 -4.24 8.52
N TRP A 204 -20.16 -5.41 8.79
CA TRP A 204 -19.57 -6.27 7.77
C TRP A 204 -20.57 -7.21 7.09
N ALA A 205 -21.82 -7.29 7.58
CA ALA A 205 -22.85 -8.19 7.04
C ALA A 205 -22.97 -8.21 5.50
N PRO A 206 -22.82 -7.07 4.78
CA PRO A 206 -22.84 -7.07 3.32
C PRO A 206 -21.76 -7.93 2.66
N TRP A 207 -20.67 -8.19 3.37
CA TRP A 207 -19.51 -8.96 2.90
C TRP A 207 -19.29 -10.27 3.67
N THR A 208 -20.13 -10.63 4.65
CA THR A 208 -19.92 -11.83 5.48
C THR A 208 -20.81 -13.03 5.18
N THR A 209 -21.76 -12.93 4.24
CA THR A 209 -22.74 -14.00 3.96
C THR A 209 -22.11 -15.32 3.49
N SER A 210 -20.81 -15.31 3.15
CA SER A 210 -20.00 -16.54 3.04
C SER A 210 -18.58 -16.29 3.57
N VAL A 211 -17.89 -17.34 4.03
CA VAL A 211 -16.48 -17.33 4.49
C VAL A 211 -15.45 -16.86 3.43
N LEU A 212 -15.90 -16.45 2.25
CA LEU A 212 -15.08 -16.21 1.07
C LEU A 212 -15.15 -14.79 0.52
N THR A 213 -16.00 -13.92 1.04
CA THR A 213 -16.19 -12.58 0.46
C THR A 213 -15.40 -11.52 1.21
N TRP A 214 -14.52 -10.87 0.47
CA TRP A 214 -13.65 -9.81 0.93
C TRP A 214 -13.91 -8.59 0.02
N PRO A 215 -14.11 -7.38 0.57
CA PRO A 215 -14.54 -6.24 -0.24
C PRO A 215 -13.50 -5.71 -1.23
N VAL A 216 -12.24 -6.16 -1.14
CA VAL A 216 -11.15 -5.67 -2.01
C VAL A 216 -10.76 -6.76 -3.00
N HIS A 217 -11.13 -6.58 -4.26
CA HIS A 217 -10.82 -7.54 -5.29
C HIS A 217 -9.54 -7.19 -6.05
N ARG A 218 -8.73 -8.21 -6.29
CA ARG A 218 -7.62 -8.14 -7.22
C ARG A 218 -8.12 -8.34 -8.65
N MET A 219 -7.69 -7.43 -9.52
CA MET A 219 -7.97 -7.39 -10.95
C MET A 219 -6.67 -7.49 -11.75
N SER A 220 -6.74 -8.08 -12.94
CA SER A 220 -5.69 -7.98 -13.97
C SER A 220 -6.16 -7.07 -15.11
N ILE A 221 -5.32 -6.88 -16.13
CA ILE A 221 -5.69 -6.21 -17.38
C ILE A 221 -5.95 -7.26 -18.46
N ALA A 222 -6.99 -7.04 -19.25
CA ALA A 222 -7.37 -7.89 -20.36
C ALA A 222 -6.31 -7.82 -21.47
N THR A 223 -5.90 -8.99 -21.95
CA THR A 223 -5.23 -9.11 -23.24
C THR A 223 -6.21 -9.71 -24.25
N LEU A 224 -6.17 -9.20 -25.48
CA LEU A 224 -6.82 -9.85 -26.60
C LEU A 224 -5.96 -11.06 -26.96
N ASP A 225 -6.58 -12.24 -26.99
CA ASP A 225 -5.94 -13.38 -27.62
C ASP A 225 -5.94 -13.15 -29.13
N ASN A 226 -4.74 -13.12 -29.71
CA ASN A 226 -4.59 -12.95 -31.15
C ASN A 226 -4.85 -14.27 -31.89
N ASP A 227 -4.90 -15.42 -31.20
CA ASP A 227 -5.16 -16.74 -31.77
C ASP A 227 -6.67 -17.00 -31.93
N ASN A 228 -7.29 -16.10 -32.69
CA ASN A 228 -8.69 -15.82 -33.00
C ASN A 228 -9.54 -16.99 -33.57
N THR A 229 -9.32 -18.22 -33.10
CA THR A 229 -9.99 -19.44 -33.58
C THR A 229 -11.17 -19.87 -32.71
N ALA A 230 -11.32 -19.32 -31.50
CA ALA A 230 -12.48 -19.58 -30.65
C ALA A 230 -13.63 -18.59 -30.95
N PRO A 231 -14.87 -19.06 -31.19
CA PRO A 231 -16.02 -18.21 -31.50
C PRO A 231 -16.53 -17.36 -30.33
N PHE A 232 -15.82 -17.37 -29.20
CA PHE A 232 -16.11 -16.53 -28.03
C PHE A 232 -14.85 -15.74 -27.72
N PHE A 233 -14.96 -14.41 -27.68
CA PHE A 233 -13.87 -13.51 -27.27
C PHE A 233 -13.49 -13.83 -25.82
N GLU A 234 -12.53 -14.74 -25.63
CA GLU A 234 -12.01 -15.11 -24.32
C GLU A 234 -10.95 -14.07 -23.92
N TYR A 235 -11.21 -13.34 -22.85
CA TYR A 235 -10.24 -12.40 -22.31
C TYR A 235 -9.34 -13.12 -21.32
N TYR A 236 -8.04 -13.04 -21.54
CA TYR A 236 -7.06 -13.61 -20.61
C TYR A 236 -6.41 -12.51 -19.78
N PRO A 237 -6.11 -12.79 -18.49
CA PRO A 237 -5.24 -11.91 -17.73
C PRO A 237 -3.86 -11.88 -18.41
N LEU A 238 -3.12 -10.78 -18.23
CA LEU A 238 -1.75 -10.65 -18.75
C LEU A 238 -0.89 -11.88 -18.42
N GLY A 239 -0.16 -12.39 -19.41
CA GLY A 239 0.82 -13.44 -19.20
C GLY A 239 1.99 -12.93 -18.34
N LYS A 240 2.67 -13.82 -17.61
CA LYS A 240 3.73 -13.46 -16.65
C LYS A 240 4.79 -12.51 -17.23
N ARG A 241 5.36 -12.84 -18.39
CA ARG A 241 6.39 -12.00 -19.04
C ARG A 241 5.85 -10.62 -19.44
N GLN A 242 4.60 -10.55 -19.89
CA GLN A 242 3.96 -9.28 -20.23
C GLN A 242 3.72 -8.45 -18.96
N ALA A 243 3.17 -9.07 -17.91
CA ALA A 243 2.96 -8.41 -16.63
C ALA A 243 4.28 -7.89 -16.03
N GLU A 244 5.36 -8.67 -16.07
CA GLU A 244 6.70 -8.25 -15.64
C GLU A 244 7.19 -7.04 -16.45
N SER A 245 7.04 -7.08 -17.77
CA SER A 245 7.52 -6.00 -18.65
C SER A 245 6.84 -4.65 -18.42
N ILE A 246 5.65 -4.62 -17.80
CA ILE A 246 4.88 -3.40 -17.61
C ILE A 246 4.80 -2.98 -16.13
N CYS A 247 4.67 -3.93 -15.21
CA CYS A 247 4.54 -3.65 -13.78
C CYS A 247 5.90 -3.54 -13.05
N ILE A 248 7.00 -3.89 -13.70
CA ILE A 248 8.36 -3.63 -13.18
C ILE A 248 8.81 -2.29 -13.74
N SER A 249 9.33 -1.43 -12.87
CA SER A 249 9.80 -0.10 -13.28
C SER A 249 10.98 -0.20 -14.26
N SER A 250 10.90 0.55 -15.37
CA SER A 250 12.03 0.78 -16.28
C SER A 250 13.02 1.81 -15.75
N ASP A 251 12.61 2.63 -14.78
CA ASP A 251 13.38 3.78 -14.28
C ASP A 251 14.43 3.37 -13.25
N ASP A 252 14.37 2.13 -12.76
CA ASP A 252 15.38 1.53 -11.89
C ASP A 252 16.58 1.03 -12.72
N LEU A 253 17.37 1.97 -13.24
CA LEU A 253 18.45 1.67 -14.18
C LEU A 253 19.51 0.76 -13.55
N ALA A 254 19.85 -0.32 -14.25
CA ALA A 254 21.00 -1.16 -13.90
C ALA A 254 22.29 -0.43 -14.29
N LEU A 255 22.83 0.32 -13.31
CA LEU A 255 24.13 0.95 -13.40
C LEU A 255 25.20 0.00 -12.84
N GLU A 256 26.22 -0.27 -13.66
CA GLU A 256 27.41 -1.00 -13.25
C GLU A 256 28.45 0.00 -12.76
N VAL A 257 28.74 -0.07 -11.46
CA VAL A 257 29.83 0.68 -10.85
C VAL A 257 31.11 -0.14 -11.06
N PRO A 258 32.08 0.35 -11.86
CA PRO A 258 33.31 -0.39 -12.09
C PRO A 258 34.14 -0.51 -10.80
N ASP A 259 34.91 -1.59 -10.65
CA ASP A 259 35.85 -1.76 -9.53
C ASP A 259 36.93 -0.67 -9.51
N ASP A 260 37.29 -0.16 -10.69
CA ASP A 260 38.25 0.92 -10.87
C ASP A 260 37.51 2.28 -10.81
N PRO A 261 37.75 3.13 -9.78
CA PRO A 261 37.08 4.42 -9.65
C PRO A 261 37.44 5.40 -10.77
N ALA A 262 38.49 5.12 -11.57
CA ALA A 262 38.81 5.92 -12.75
C ALA A 262 37.89 5.64 -13.95
N ARG A 263 37.12 4.54 -13.93
CA ARG A 263 36.20 4.19 -15.01
C ARG A 263 34.82 4.81 -14.75
N PRO A 264 34.17 5.38 -15.78
CA PRO A 264 32.83 5.92 -15.64
C PRO A 264 31.81 4.80 -15.39
N ILE A 265 30.76 5.10 -14.63
CA ILE A 265 29.61 4.23 -14.43
C ILE A 265 29.00 3.87 -15.78
N GLN A 266 28.80 2.58 -16.04
CA GLN A 266 28.25 2.09 -17.30
C GLN A 266 26.78 1.68 -17.14
N GLN A 267 25.95 2.10 -18.09
CA GLN A 267 24.55 1.67 -18.16
C GLN A 267 24.45 0.33 -18.89
N ARG A 268 23.81 -0.66 -18.27
CA ARG A 268 23.56 -1.94 -18.94
C ARG A 268 22.44 -1.80 -19.98
N LEU A 269 22.71 -2.30 -21.17
CA LEU A 269 21.76 -2.34 -22.29
C LEU A 269 21.49 -3.80 -22.66
N SER A 270 20.24 -4.15 -22.91
CA SER A 270 19.87 -5.43 -23.48
C SER A 270 20.26 -5.44 -24.97
N VAL A 271 20.82 -6.55 -25.40
CA VAL A 271 21.30 -6.73 -26.77
C VAL A 271 20.38 -7.72 -27.48
N PHE A 272 19.76 -7.29 -28.57
CA PHE A 272 18.97 -8.15 -29.46
C PHE A 272 19.62 -8.12 -30.85
N GLY A 273 20.04 -9.29 -31.35
CA GLY A 273 20.73 -9.38 -32.64
C GLY A 273 22.07 -8.62 -32.71
N GLY A 274 22.78 -8.48 -31.58
CA GLY A 274 24.04 -7.72 -31.52
C GLY A 274 23.88 -6.20 -31.41
N VAL A 275 22.64 -5.69 -31.46
CA VAL A 275 22.34 -4.26 -31.29
C VAL A 275 21.80 -4.02 -29.88
N ALA A 276 22.30 -2.99 -29.22
CA ALA A 276 21.75 -2.54 -27.94
C ALA A 276 20.38 -1.89 -28.18
N VAL A 277 19.30 -2.51 -27.70
CA VAL A 277 17.92 -2.09 -28.01
C VAL A 277 17.23 -1.42 -26.82
N GLN A 278 17.50 -1.85 -25.58
CA GLN A 278 16.76 -1.35 -24.42
C GLN A 278 17.67 -1.19 -23.20
N ARG A 279 17.37 -0.20 -22.36
CA ARG A 279 18.00 -0.06 -21.05
C ARG A 279 17.57 -1.23 -20.16
N GLN A 280 18.51 -1.89 -19.50
CA GLN A 280 18.17 -2.89 -18.49
C GLN A 280 17.79 -2.17 -17.20
N SER A 281 16.65 -2.55 -16.63
CA SER A 281 16.33 -2.22 -15.24
C SER A 281 16.88 -3.31 -14.32
N LYS A 282 17.17 -2.96 -13.07
CA LYS A 282 17.50 -3.96 -12.02
C LYS A 282 16.26 -4.77 -11.66
N GLY A 283 15.09 -4.18 -11.87
CA GLY A 283 13.80 -4.77 -11.52
C GLY A 283 13.57 -4.87 -10.02
N GLU A 284 14.21 -4.02 -9.21
CA GLU A 284 13.97 -4.00 -7.77
C GLU A 284 12.58 -3.46 -7.46
N PHE A 285 12.09 -2.53 -8.27
CA PHE A 285 10.79 -1.89 -8.08
C PHE A 285 9.70 -2.49 -8.96
N SER A 286 8.58 -2.85 -8.34
CA SER A 286 7.33 -3.20 -9.03
C SER A 286 6.18 -2.42 -8.41
N TRP A 287 5.05 -2.34 -9.10
CA TRP A 287 3.91 -1.56 -8.64
C TRP A 287 2.58 -2.24 -8.89
N MET A 288 1.57 -1.78 -8.18
CA MET A 288 0.15 -2.08 -8.40
C MET A 288 -0.67 -0.82 -8.17
N LEU A 289 -1.94 -0.82 -8.60
CA LEU A 289 -2.84 0.32 -8.39
C LEU A 289 -4.00 -0.11 -7.50
N SER A 290 -4.43 0.74 -6.58
CA SER A 290 -5.71 0.57 -5.87
C SER A 290 -6.68 1.68 -6.25
N VAL A 291 -7.94 1.33 -6.50
CA VAL A 291 -9.05 2.22 -6.78
C VAL A 291 -10.09 2.05 -5.68
N ALA A 292 -10.38 3.13 -4.95
CA ALA A 292 -11.30 3.13 -3.82
C ALA A 292 -12.48 4.08 -4.05
N PRO A 293 -13.64 3.57 -4.52
CA PRO A 293 -14.88 4.33 -4.52
C PRO A 293 -15.26 4.80 -3.12
N SER A 294 -15.74 6.04 -3.02
CA SER A 294 -16.16 6.63 -1.76
C SER A 294 -17.60 6.25 -1.39
N SER A 295 -18.43 5.93 -2.38
CA SER A 295 -19.84 5.60 -2.20
C SER A 295 -20.29 4.44 -3.08
N ASN A 296 -21.46 3.87 -2.77
CA ASN A 296 -22.10 2.85 -3.63
C ASN A 296 -22.42 3.39 -5.03
N VAL A 297 -22.79 4.67 -5.10
CA VAL A 297 -23.14 5.32 -6.37
C VAL A 297 -21.90 5.40 -7.24
N GLU A 298 -20.77 5.84 -6.68
CA GLU A 298 -19.47 5.83 -7.36
C GLU A 298 -19.03 4.43 -7.75
N ARG A 299 -19.20 3.42 -6.88
CA ARG A 299 -18.88 2.03 -7.22
C ARG A 299 -19.73 1.54 -8.40
N ASN A 300 -21.04 1.75 -8.37
CA ASN A 300 -21.92 1.34 -9.46
C ASN A 300 -21.59 2.08 -10.76
N ALA A 301 -21.22 3.36 -10.65
CA ALA A 301 -20.77 4.13 -11.79
C ALA A 301 -19.50 3.55 -12.44
N LEU A 302 -18.63 2.84 -11.72
CA LEU A 302 -17.50 2.15 -12.37
C LEU A 302 -17.92 1.15 -13.46
N ALA A 303 -19.11 0.55 -13.35
CA ALA A 303 -19.68 -0.30 -14.40
C ALA A 303 -20.28 0.51 -15.54
N LEU A 304 -21.10 1.50 -15.15
CA LEU A 304 -22.07 2.14 -16.04
C LEU A 304 -21.48 3.36 -16.75
N ASP A 305 -20.83 4.22 -15.99
CA ASP A 305 -20.20 5.45 -16.43
C ASP A 305 -19.04 5.78 -15.48
N PRO A 306 -17.86 5.16 -15.68
CA PRO A 306 -16.69 5.39 -14.83
C PRO A 306 -16.18 6.83 -14.90
N THR A 307 -16.70 7.63 -15.84
CA THR A 307 -16.39 9.04 -15.92
C THR A 307 -17.27 9.86 -14.98
N ALA A 308 -18.41 9.37 -14.51
CA ALA A 308 -19.35 10.21 -13.74
C ALA A 308 -18.77 10.79 -12.43
N PHE A 309 -17.69 10.19 -11.90
CA PHE A 309 -17.09 10.56 -10.62
C PHE A 309 -15.57 10.61 -10.68
N ASP A 310 -15.00 11.31 -9.70
CA ASP A 310 -13.57 11.23 -9.40
C ASP A 310 -13.32 10.12 -8.37
N TYR A 311 -12.29 9.33 -8.60
CA TYR A 311 -11.92 8.21 -7.74
C TYR A 311 -10.56 8.45 -7.11
N GLU A 312 -10.39 7.97 -5.89
CA GLU A 312 -9.09 7.92 -5.24
C GLU A 312 -8.30 6.73 -5.80
N VAL A 313 -7.24 7.03 -6.55
CA VAL A 313 -6.34 6.05 -7.15
C VAL A 313 -4.98 6.15 -6.47
N SER A 314 -4.49 5.05 -5.92
CA SER A 314 -3.16 4.96 -5.33
C SER A 314 -2.25 4.06 -6.13
N ALA A 315 -1.09 4.56 -6.54
CA ALA A 315 0.01 3.75 -7.06
C ALA A 315 0.88 3.29 -5.90
N VAL A 316 0.97 1.96 -5.72
CA VAL A 316 1.65 1.31 -4.60
C VAL A 316 2.92 0.66 -5.13
N VAL A 317 4.07 1.12 -4.64
CA VAL A 317 5.39 0.69 -5.12
C VAL A 317 6.05 -0.23 -4.10
N PHE A 318 6.47 -1.39 -4.60
CA PHE A 318 7.19 -2.41 -3.87
C PHE A 318 8.65 -2.43 -4.27
N ARG A 319 9.54 -2.62 -3.30
CA ARG A 319 10.95 -2.96 -3.50
C ARG A 319 11.19 -4.42 -3.10
N GLY A 320 11.70 -5.23 -4.02
CA GLY A 320 11.95 -6.66 -3.79
C GLY A 320 10.66 -7.46 -3.51
N ARG A 321 9.58 -7.14 -4.25
CA ARG A 321 8.29 -7.81 -4.08
C ARG A 321 8.44 -9.31 -4.27
N GLN A 322 8.10 -10.08 -3.23
CA GLN A 322 8.12 -11.53 -3.32
C GLN A 322 6.90 -12.02 -4.10
N LEU A 323 7.14 -12.42 -5.34
CA LEU A 323 6.12 -12.96 -6.24
C LEU A 323 6.44 -14.42 -6.49
N GLY A 324 5.41 -15.26 -6.44
CA GLY A 324 5.56 -16.69 -6.60
C GLY A 324 4.21 -17.36 -6.74
N ASP A 325 4.15 -18.63 -6.35
CA ASP A 325 2.88 -19.33 -6.24
C ASP A 325 1.97 -18.70 -5.16
N VAL A 326 0.75 -19.23 -5.05
CA VAL A 326 -0.20 -18.78 -4.03
C VAL A 326 0.34 -18.95 -2.60
N SER A 327 1.23 -19.91 -2.37
CA SER A 327 1.86 -20.15 -1.05
C SER A 327 2.80 -19.00 -0.67
N LEU A 328 3.68 -18.58 -1.58
CA LEU A 328 4.57 -17.43 -1.39
C LEU A 328 3.79 -16.13 -1.28
N LEU A 329 2.77 -15.94 -2.12
CA LEU A 329 1.88 -14.79 -1.99
C LEU A 329 1.19 -14.78 -0.62
N ARG A 330 0.80 -15.93 -0.06
CA ARG A 330 0.19 -16.03 1.28
C ARG A 330 1.13 -15.67 2.42
N ALA A 331 2.41 -16.01 2.30
CA ALA A 331 3.42 -15.58 3.26
C ALA A 331 3.68 -14.07 3.17
N SER A 332 3.66 -13.52 1.95
CA SER A 332 3.90 -12.10 1.74
C SER A 332 2.69 -11.24 2.11
N GLU A 333 1.48 -11.56 1.65
CA GLU A 333 0.29 -10.71 1.79
C GLU A 333 -0.58 -11.19 2.95
N ARG A 334 -0.49 -10.47 4.08
CA ARG A 334 -1.12 -10.87 5.33
C ARG A 334 -2.21 -9.91 5.73
N VAL A 335 -3.27 -10.43 6.34
CA VAL A 335 -4.36 -9.65 6.92
C VAL A 335 -4.33 -9.84 8.43
N VAL A 336 -4.55 -8.74 9.15
CA VAL A 336 -4.72 -8.76 10.61
C VAL A 336 -5.96 -7.95 10.98
N SER A 337 -6.53 -8.26 12.14
CA SER A 337 -7.58 -7.44 12.73
C SER A 337 -6.97 -6.18 13.32
N ALA A 338 -7.72 -5.09 13.34
CA ALA A 338 -7.26 -3.82 13.88
C ALA A 338 -8.36 -3.12 14.69
N ARG A 339 -7.94 -2.45 15.77
CA ARG A 339 -8.79 -1.63 16.64
C ARG A 339 -8.18 -0.24 16.79
N VAL A 340 -9.00 0.80 16.69
CA VAL A 340 -8.54 2.19 16.84
C VAL A 340 -8.28 2.50 18.32
N ILE A 341 -7.04 2.84 18.66
CA ILE A 341 -6.66 3.28 20.02
C ILE A 341 -6.82 4.79 20.14
N SER A 342 -6.20 5.52 19.22
CA SER A 342 -6.12 6.98 19.27
C SER A 342 -6.24 7.56 17.87
N ARG A 343 -6.65 8.83 17.80
CA ARG A 343 -6.71 9.60 16.56
C ARG A 343 -5.67 10.71 16.60
N GLY A 344 -5.04 10.96 15.47
CA GLY A 344 -4.20 12.12 15.22
C GLY A 344 -4.63 12.83 13.94
N VAL A 345 -4.12 14.04 13.75
CA VAL A 345 -4.20 14.72 12.45
C VAL A 345 -3.29 13.95 11.49
N GLY A 346 -3.85 13.41 10.43
CA GLY A 346 -3.13 12.63 9.44
C GLY A 346 -2.72 11.24 9.92
N GLY A 347 -3.56 10.56 10.73
CA GLY A 347 -3.34 9.19 11.16
C GLY A 347 -3.74 8.92 12.62
N GLY A 348 -3.04 8.01 13.30
CA GLY A 348 -3.33 7.65 14.69
C GLY A 348 -2.70 6.31 15.07
N GLU A 349 -3.17 5.71 16.15
CA GLU A 349 -2.66 4.43 16.64
C GLU A 349 -3.70 3.33 16.51
N LEU A 350 -3.26 2.18 16.02
CA LEU A 350 -4.07 0.96 15.94
C LEU A 350 -3.47 -0.13 16.81
N LEU A 351 -4.32 -0.87 17.51
CA LEU A 351 -3.99 -2.18 18.04
C LEU A 351 -4.22 -3.21 16.94
N LEU A 352 -3.14 -3.75 16.39
CA LEU A 352 -3.21 -4.88 15.45
C LEU A 352 -3.27 -6.19 16.23
N GLU A 353 -4.11 -7.10 15.77
CA GLU A 353 -4.33 -8.40 16.38
C GLU A 353 -4.27 -9.49 15.31
N ARG A 354 -3.45 -10.50 15.57
CA ARG A 354 -3.34 -11.69 14.73
C ARG A 354 -4.72 -12.34 14.60
N THR A 355 -5.21 -12.47 13.37
CA THR A 355 -6.43 -13.22 13.10
C THR A 355 -6.17 -14.71 13.39
N PRO A 356 -7.01 -15.39 14.18
CA PRO A 356 -6.87 -16.82 14.41
C PRO A 356 -7.03 -17.55 13.07
N THR A 357 -5.97 -18.25 12.63
CA THR A 357 -6.03 -19.06 11.41
C THR A 357 -6.87 -20.31 11.70
N SER A 358 -7.96 -20.50 10.97
CA SER A 358 -8.89 -21.63 11.14
C SER A 358 -8.34 -22.98 10.62
N VAL A 359 -7.11 -23.00 10.10
CA VAL A 359 -6.48 -24.21 9.56
C VAL A 359 -5.57 -24.80 10.63
N SER A 360 -5.96 -25.96 11.13
CA SER A 360 -5.41 -26.70 12.27
C SER A 360 -3.90 -26.93 12.20
N GLY A 361 -3.18 -26.47 13.24
CA GLY A 361 -1.98 -27.14 13.76
C GLY A 361 -0.61 -26.54 13.42
N GLU A 362 -0.45 -25.84 12.31
CA GLU A 362 0.83 -25.19 12.01
C GLU A 362 0.94 -23.84 12.72
N PRO A 363 2.05 -23.54 13.42
CA PRO A 363 2.28 -22.23 13.98
C PRO A 363 2.39 -21.24 12.81
N ALA A 364 1.27 -20.60 12.45
CA ALA A 364 1.29 -19.64 11.36
C ALA A 364 2.37 -18.59 11.66
N GLU A 365 3.22 -18.33 10.67
CA GLU A 365 4.29 -17.33 10.73
C GLU A 365 3.75 -16.05 11.37
N ASP A 366 4.53 -15.43 12.26
CA ASP A 366 4.11 -14.18 12.90
C ASP A 366 3.74 -13.17 11.81
N PRO A 367 2.47 -12.72 11.72
CA PRO A 367 2.08 -11.80 10.66
C PRO A 367 2.77 -10.45 10.76
N PHE A 368 3.40 -10.15 11.91
CA PHE A 368 4.13 -8.93 12.16
C PHE A 368 5.64 -9.03 11.86
N LEU A 369 6.16 -10.21 11.48
CA LEU A 369 7.61 -10.44 11.28
C LEU A 369 8.25 -9.44 10.32
N GLN A 370 7.50 -9.02 9.30
CA GLN A 370 7.98 -8.09 8.26
C GLN A 370 7.42 -6.68 8.41
N LEU A 371 6.64 -6.39 9.46
CA LEU A 371 6.09 -5.07 9.72
C LEU A 371 7.17 -4.16 10.31
N ARG A 372 7.57 -3.11 9.59
CA ARG A 372 8.64 -2.20 9.99
C ARG A 372 8.24 -0.74 9.90
N LYS A 373 8.92 0.11 10.68
CA LYS A 373 8.84 1.57 10.52
C LYS A 373 9.22 1.95 9.08
N GLY A 374 8.44 2.87 8.50
CA GLY A 374 8.62 3.39 7.16
C GLY A 374 7.83 2.64 6.08
N GLN A 375 7.40 1.39 6.35
CA GLN A 375 6.59 0.59 5.44
C GLN A 375 5.16 1.13 5.34
N TYR A 376 4.46 0.82 4.24
CA TYR A 376 3.04 1.09 4.12
C TYR A 376 2.17 -0.13 4.40
N VAL A 377 1.00 0.13 4.97
CA VAL A 377 -0.06 -0.85 5.20
C VAL A 377 -1.37 -0.36 4.61
N MET A 378 -2.23 -1.29 4.21
CA MET A 378 -3.56 -0.99 3.68
C MET A 378 -4.58 -1.11 4.81
N LEU A 379 -5.29 -0.04 5.14
CA LEU A 379 -6.36 -0.07 6.14
C LEU A 379 -7.71 -0.18 5.43
N VAL A 380 -8.50 -1.18 5.82
CA VAL A 380 -9.80 -1.51 5.22
C VAL A 380 -10.85 -1.67 6.31
N GLY A 381 -12.04 -1.09 6.10
CA GLY A 381 -13.19 -1.34 6.95
C GLY A 381 -14.48 -0.69 6.43
N PRO A 382 -15.65 -1.03 6.98
CA PRO A 382 -16.91 -0.39 6.61
C PRO A 382 -16.84 1.09 7.01
N ARG A 383 -17.28 2.01 6.15
CA ARG A 383 -17.40 3.43 6.51
C ARG A 383 -18.43 3.60 7.63
N PRO A 384 -18.27 4.60 8.53
CA PRO A 384 -19.33 4.97 9.46
C PRO A 384 -20.62 5.27 8.69
N GLY A 385 -21.74 4.67 9.12
CA GLY A 385 -23.02 4.76 8.42
C GLY A 385 -23.21 3.73 7.30
N SER A 386 -22.25 2.83 7.06
CA SER A 386 -22.47 1.67 6.19
C SER A 386 -23.59 0.80 6.75
N THR A 387 -24.57 0.47 5.90
CA THR A 387 -25.71 -0.40 6.25
C THR A 387 -25.84 -1.51 5.22
N PRO A 388 -26.61 -2.59 5.49
CA PRO A 388 -26.95 -3.57 4.47
C PRO A 388 -27.62 -2.99 3.22
N ALA A 389 -28.42 -1.94 3.37
CA ALA A 389 -29.06 -1.25 2.24
C ALA A 389 -28.10 -0.34 1.47
N ALA A 390 -27.07 0.19 2.13
CA ALA A 390 -26.05 1.06 1.52
C ALA A 390 -24.65 0.70 2.04
N PRO A 391 -24.05 -0.42 1.57
CA PRO A 391 -22.75 -0.87 2.06
C PRO A 391 -21.65 0.05 1.54
N ALA A 392 -20.82 0.63 2.39
CA ALA A 392 -19.72 1.47 1.96
C ALA A 392 -18.42 1.05 2.64
N VAL A 393 -17.34 0.93 1.87
CA VAL A 393 -16.02 0.53 2.37
C VAL A 393 -15.07 1.71 2.30
N PHE A 394 -14.21 1.79 3.31
CA PHE A 394 -13.06 2.65 3.32
C PHE A 394 -11.83 1.80 3.01
N LEU A 395 -11.00 2.27 2.09
CA LEU A 395 -9.69 1.72 1.81
C LEU A 395 -8.73 2.90 1.66
N ALA A 396 -7.66 2.89 2.44
CA ALA A 396 -6.57 3.85 2.28
C ALA A 396 -5.24 3.25 2.71
N TRP A 397 -4.15 3.85 2.23
CA TRP A 397 -2.79 3.43 2.55
C TRP A 397 -2.17 4.34 3.60
N TYR A 398 -1.50 3.73 4.58
CA TYR A 398 -0.89 4.43 5.70
C TYR A 398 0.57 4.03 5.85
N ARG A 399 1.43 5.01 6.13
CA ARG A 399 2.83 4.79 6.45
C ARG A 399 2.99 4.50 7.94
N VAL A 400 3.68 3.43 8.28
CA VAL A 400 4.00 3.03 9.64
C VAL A 400 5.09 3.95 10.19
N THR A 401 4.81 4.66 11.29
CA THR A 401 5.77 5.56 11.95
C THR A 401 6.44 4.91 13.15
N ALA A 402 5.73 4.02 13.85
CA ALA A 402 6.24 3.22 14.96
C ALA A 402 5.51 1.88 15.04
N VAL A 403 6.22 0.86 15.54
CA VAL A 403 5.67 -0.46 15.86
C VAL A 403 6.13 -0.77 17.28
N GLU A 404 5.18 -0.98 18.18
CA GLU A 404 5.43 -1.22 19.60
C GLU A 404 4.88 -2.58 20.01
N VAL A 405 5.66 -3.29 20.83
CA VAL A 405 5.17 -4.48 21.52
C VAL A 405 4.38 -3.98 22.73
N PRO A 406 3.08 -4.29 22.83
CA PRO A 406 2.29 -3.76 23.91
C PRO A 406 2.82 -4.28 25.26
N SER A 407 2.84 -3.41 26.26
CA SER A 407 3.05 -3.83 27.64
C SER A 407 1.80 -4.56 28.16
N ASN A 408 1.94 -5.34 29.23
CA ASN A 408 0.79 -5.95 29.93
C ASN A 408 -0.09 -4.91 30.67
N THR A 409 0.09 -3.61 30.39
CA THR A 409 -0.73 -2.55 30.94
C THR A 409 -2.05 -2.48 30.17
N PRO A 410 -3.21 -2.47 30.85
CA PRO A 410 -4.49 -2.36 30.17
C PRO A 410 -4.60 -1.06 29.35
N ILE A 411 -5.04 -1.19 28.10
CA ILE A 411 -5.36 -0.08 27.21
C ILE A 411 -6.84 -0.21 26.87
N GLY A 412 -7.64 0.77 27.28
CA GLY A 412 -9.08 0.76 26.99
C GLY A 412 -9.81 -0.50 27.49
N GLY A 413 -9.48 -0.95 28.70
CA GLY A 413 -10.07 -2.15 29.33
C GLY A 413 -9.54 -3.49 28.79
N LEU A 414 -8.78 -3.50 27.69
CA LEU A 414 -8.15 -4.70 27.16
C LEU A 414 -6.72 -4.81 27.69
N THR A 415 -6.32 -5.97 28.20
CA THR A 415 -4.90 -6.28 28.49
C THR A 415 -4.29 -6.90 27.23
N PRO A 416 -3.46 -6.18 26.47
CA PRO A 416 -3.01 -6.69 25.19
C PRO A 416 -2.03 -7.87 25.36
N ASN A 417 -2.06 -8.82 24.44
CA ASN A 417 -1.14 -9.96 24.45
C ASN A 417 0.07 -9.67 23.54
N PRO A 418 1.29 -9.52 24.07
CA PRO A 418 2.48 -9.22 23.28
C PRO A 418 2.88 -10.32 22.30
N LEU A 419 2.31 -11.52 22.37
CA LEU A 419 2.57 -12.59 21.41
C LEU A 419 1.68 -12.50 20.17
N THR A 420 0.48 -11.93 20.29
CA THR A 420 -0.52 -11.91 19.21
C THR A 420 -0.90 -10.51 18.77
N GLN A 421 -0.45 -9.47 19.47
CA GLN A 421 -0.86 -8.10 19.22
C GLN A 421 0.33 -7.13 19.13
N ARG A 422 0.17 -6.07 18.35
CA ARG A 422 1.13 -4.99 18.16
C ARG A 422 0.42 -3.65 18.16
N ILE A 423 1.00 -2.64 18.79
CA ILE A 423 0.53 -1.26 18.66
C ILE A 423 1.29 -0.63 17.51
N VAL A 424 0.58 0.02 16.60
CA VAL A 424 1.18 0.62 15.41
C VAL A 424 0.69 2.03 15.26
N SER A 425 1.63 2.97 15.21
CA SER A 425 1.37 4.36 14.89
C SER A 425 1.44 4.53 13.37
N LEU A 426 0.41 5.13 12.81
CA LEU A 426 0.21 5.29 11.37
C LEU A 426 0.12 6.76 10.99
N ARG A 427 0.64 7.09 9.80
CA ARG A 427 0.54 8.40 9.16
C ARG A 427 -0.08 8.27 7.78
N GLY A 428 -1.10 9.06 7.47
CA GLY A 428 -1.85 9.01 6.21
C GLY A 428 -3.05 9.97 6.22
N PRO A 429 -4.09 9.71 5.41
CA PRO A 429 -5.34 10.47 5.45
C PRO A 429 -6.09 10.30 6.79
N ASP A 430 -6.93 11.26 7.16
CA ASP A 430 -7.78 11.11 8.35
C ASP A 430 -8.76 9.95 8.15
N TRP A 431 -8.79 9.01 9.10
CA TRP A 431 -9.74 7.91 9.04
C TRP A 431 -11.10 8.29 9.63
N PRO A 432 -12.20 7.70 9.13
CA PRO A 432 -13.54 8.12 9.52
C PRO A 432 -14.02 7.52 10.87
N TRP A 433 -13.34 6.52 11.43
CA TRP A 433 -13.80 5.78 12.64
C TRP A 433 -13.39 6.39 13.96
N PHE A 434 -14.35 6.70 14.83
CA PHE A 434 -14.10 7.31 16.13
C PHE A 434 -13.88 6.21 17.17
N PRO A 435 -12.88 6.31 18.06
CA PRO A 435 -12.88 5.48 19.26
C PRO A 435 -14.19 5.74 20.01
N GLY A 436 -14.64 4.74 20.77
CA GLY A 436 -15.89 4.89 21.54
C GLY A 436 -15.77 6.05 22.52
N ALA A 437 -16.91 6.61 22.95
CA ALA A 437 -16.92 7.63 24.01
C ALA A 437 -16.19 7.15 25.27
N VAL A 438 -16.25 5.84 25.53
CA VAL A 438 -15.31 5.10 26.36
C VAL A 438 -14.43 4.30 25.41
N LEU A 439 -13.11 4.37 25.58
CA LEU A 439 -12.17 3.48 24.89
C LEU A 439 -12.40 2.06 25.42
N ASP A 440 -13.43 1.40 24.94
CA ASP A 440 -13.75 0.02 25.24
C ASP A 440 -13.26 -0.83 24.07
N LEU A 441 -12.03 -1.30 24.18
CA LEU A 441 -11.46 -2.21 23.19
C LEU A 441 -12.02 -3.62 23.32
N THR A 442 -12.85 -3.95 24.32
CA THR A 442 -13.41 -5.30 24.49
C THR A 442 -14.66 -5.53 23.64
N ASN A 443 -15.39 -4.46 23.32
CA ASN A 443 -16.57 -4.52 22.46
C ASN A 443 -16.19 -4.70 20.98
N THR A 444 -16.16 -5.95 20.53
CA THR A 444 -15.86 -6.33 19.13
C THR A 444 -16.97 -5.95 18.13
N ASN A 445 -18.16 -5.57 18.60
CA ASN A 445 -19.24 -5.12 17.73
C ASN A 445 -19.07 -3.65 17.29
N GLN A 446 -18.26 -2.88 18.02
CA GLN A 446 -17.98 -1.51 17.69
C GLN A 446 -17.15 -1.44 16.40
N LEU A 447 -17.60 -0.62 15.44
CA LEU A 447 -16.97 -0.52 14.12
C LEU A 447 -15.48 -0.14 14.18
N SER A 448 -15.09 0.74 15.11
CA SER A 448 -13.69 1.12 15.32
C SER A 448 -12.81 -0.03 15.83
N ASN A 449 -13.41 -1.11 16.35
CA ASN A 449 -12.72 -2.28 16.88
C ASN A 449 -12.77 -3.47 15.92
N ASP A 450 -13.39 -3.31 14.74
CA ASP A 450 -13.52 -4.37 13.75
C ASP A 450 -13.03 -3.90 12.38
N LEU A 451 -11.77 -3.47 12.32
CA LEU A 451 -11.08 -3.05 11.10
C LEU A 451 -10.09 -4.13 10.64
N ARG A 452 -9.61 -4.02 9.40
CA ARG A 452 -8.65 -4.96 8.83
C ARG A 452 -7.47 -4.22 8.25
N VAL A 453 -6.28 -4.75 8.49
CA VAL A 453 -5.04 -4.19 7.97
C VAL A 453 -4.34 -5.23 7.10
N GLY A 454 -4.12 -4.87 5.84
CA GLY A 454 -3.28 -5.61 4.91
C GLY A 454 -1.81 -5.21 5.07
N ILE A 455 -0.96 -6.18 5.37
CA ILE A 455 0.48 -6.03 5.49
C ILE A 455 1.11 -6.56 4.20
N PHE A 456 1.84 -5.67 3.52
CA PHE A 456 2.47 -5.92 2.23
C PHE A 456 3.98 -5.64 2.33
N PRO A 457 4.80 -6.69 2.48
CA PRO A 457 6.24 -6.60 2.56
C PRO A 457 6.82 -5.94 1.32
N GLY A 458 7.80 -5.07 1.53
CA GLY A 458 8.46 -4.35 0.46
C GLY A 458 7.72 -3.12 -0.04
N VAL A 459 6.50 -2.79 0.43
CA VAL A 459 5.87 -1.51 0.04
C VAL A 459 6.63 -0.34 0.66
N VAL A 460 7.30 0.43 -0.19
CA VAL A 460 8.21 1.53 0.17
C VAL A 460 7.61 2.90 -0.14
N GLY A 461 6.65 2.99 -1.07
CA GLY A 461 6.03 4.24 -1.46
C GLY A 461 4.59 4.05 -1.92
N VAL A 462 3.75 5.03 -1.62
CA VAL A 462 2.38 5.11 -2.13
C VAL A 462 2.10 6.53 -2.56
N HIS A 463 1.68 6.71 -3.81
CA HIS A 463 1.26 7.99 -4.36
C HIS A 463 -0.23 7.94 -4.67
N THR A 464 -1.02 8.78 -4.01
CA THR A 464 -2.47 8.83 -4.17
C THR A 464 -2.89 10.09 -4.91
N ARG A 465 -3.78 9.93 -5.88
CA ARG A 465 -4.38 11.04 -6.63
C ARG A 465 -5.86 10.80 -6.86
N THR A 466 -6.66 11.82 -6.64
CA THR A 466 -8.07 11.85 -7.04
C THR A 466 -8.15 12.17 -8.53
N MET A 467 -8.75 11.29 -9.32
CA MET A 467 -8.90 11.50 -10.76
C MET A 467 -10.14 10.82 -11.33
N ARG A 468 -10.64 11.39 -12.43
CA ARG A 468 -11.70 10.81 -13.25
C ARG A 468 -11.15 9.64 -14.07
N LEU A 469 -11.83 8.50 -14.04
CA LEU A 469 -11.45 7.34 -14.84
C LEU A 469 -12.01 7.52 -16.26
N THR A 470 -11.30 8.29 -17.08
CA THR A 470 -11.68 8.47 -18.48
C THR A 470 -11.29 7.23 -19.29
N SER A 471 -12.22 6.71 -20.07
CA SER A 471 -11.91 5.76 -21.14
C SER A 471 -11.05 6.50 -22.16
N GLY A 472 -9.77 6.13 -22.25
CA GLY A 472 -8.73 6.95 -22.89
C GLY A 472 -9.11 7.51 -24.26
N THR A 473 -9.17 8.84 -24.35
CA THR A 473 -9.10 9.62 -25.60
C THR A 473 -8.43 10.97 -25.31
N ALA A 474 -7.12 10.98 -25.15
CA ALA A 474 -6.35 12.20 -25.40
C ALA A 474 -5.61 12.15 -26.76
N TRP A 475 -5.47 10.96 -27.36
CA TRP A 475 -4.70 10.72 -28.60
C TRP A 475 -5.39 9.72 -29.56
N GLY A 476 -6.64 9.36 -29.29
CA GLY A 476 -7.37 8.29 -29.99
C GLY A 476 -8.44 8.74 -30.98
N ASP A 477 -8.57 10.04 -31.24
CA ASP A 477 -9.46 10.60 -32.27
C ASP A 477 -8.65 11.28 -33.38
#